data_AF-A0A7V8CZ14-F1
#
_entry.id   AF-A0A7V8CZ14-F1
#
_cell.length_a   1.000
_cell.length_b   1.000
_cell.length_c   1.000
_cell.angle_alpha   90.00
_cell.angle_beta   90.00
_cell.angle_gamma   90.00
#
_symmetry.space_group_name_H-M   'P 1'
#
loop_
_entity.id
_entity.type
_entity.pdbx_description
1 polymer ?
#
loop_
_entity_poly.entity_id
_entity_poly.type
_entity_poly.pdbx_seq_one_letter_code
_entity_poly.pdbx_strand_id
1 'polypeptide(L)' 'MAGKPLPIYRLPMQPRQRVGQVLVKKDRNGKLYIEGTRVEEMTPTGEYQILSMPNGKKYYVLQSDLDQL' A
#
# COMPACT_ATOMS: atom_id res chain seq x y z
N MET A 1 9.87 -7.47 -13.19
CA MET A 1 9.56 -7.26 -11.76
C MET A 1 8.13 -7.67 -11.51
N ALA A 2 7.91 -8.80 -10.83
CA ALA A 2 6.57 -9.26 -10.49
C ALA A 2 6.04 -8.40 -9.33
N GLY A 3 4.80 -7.92 -9.45
CA GLY A 3 4.13 -7.25 -8.33
C GLY A 3 3.54 -8.28 -7.39
N LYS A 4 3.46 -7.94 -6.10
CA LYS A 4 2.77 -8.75 -5.10
C LYS A 4 1.39 -8.13 -4.86
N PRO A 5 0.29 -8.90 -4.94
CA PRO A 5 -1.02 -8.39 -4.55
C PRO A 5 -1.04 -8.22 -3.02
N LEU A 6 -1.17 -6.99 -2.55
CA LEU A 6 -1.34 -6.69 -1.14
C LEU A 6 -2.82 -6.40 -0.84
N PRO A 7 -3.37 -6.94 0.27
CA PRO A 7 -4.71 -6.59 0.70
C PRO A 7 -4.79 -5.09 1.05
N ILE A 8 -5.87 -4.45 0.63
CA ILE A 8 -6.19 -3.07 1.03
C ILE A 8 -7.34 -3.05 2.02
N TYR A 9 -7.26 -2.12 2.95
CA TYR A 9 -8.23 -1.92 4.01
C TYR A 9 -8.91 -0.56 3.86
N ARG A 10 -10.17 -0.46 4.30
CA ARG A 10 -10.80 0.85 4.50
C ARG A 10 -10.14 1.49 5.73
N LEU A 11 -10.15 2.83 5.79
CA LEU A 11 -9.70 3.70 6.88
C LEU A 11 -9.45 2.98 8.23
N PRO A 12 -8.39 3.35 8.98
CA PRO A 12 -7.99 2.67 10.21
C PRO A 12 -9.05 2.89 11.31
N MET A 13 -10.12 2.12 11.24
CA MET A 13 -11.16 1.97 12.24
C MET A 13 -11.26 0.48 12.47
N GLN A 14 -11.23 0.07 13.75
CA GLN A 14 -11.63 -1.29 14.09
C GLN A 14 -13.15 -1.39 13.86
N PRO A 15 -13.66 -2.46 13.21
CA PRO A 15 -12.94 -3.63 12.71
C PRO A 15 -12.26 -3.44 11.35
N ARG A 16 -11.11 -4.11 11.17
CA ARG A 16 -10.34 -4.11 9.92
C ARG A 16 -11.20 -4.70 8.79
N GLN A 17 -11.76 -3.88 7.93
CA GLN A 17 -12.48 -4.36 6.74
C GLN A 17 -11.54 -4.36 5.55
N ARG A 18 -11.19 -5.56 5.07
CA ARG A 18 -10.51 -5.74 3.79
C ARG A 18 -11.48 -5.33 2.68
N VAL A 19 -11.10 -4.31 1.93
CA VAL A 19 -11.91 -3.77 0.82
C VAL A 19 -11.51 -4.41 -0.50
N GLY A 20 -10.30 -4.95 -0.60
CA GLY A 20 -9.82 -5.59 -1.81
C GLY A 20 -8.35 -5.92 -1.75
N GLN A 21 -7.68 -5.80 -2.89
CA GLN A 21 -6.23 -5.94 -3.02
C GLN A 21 -5.72 -5.00 -4.11
N VAL A 22 -4.47 -4.55 -3.98
CA VAL A 22 -3.76 -3.75 -4.97
C VAL A 22 -2.43 -4.40 -5.30
N LEU A 23 -2.04 -4.32 -6.56
CA LEU A 23 -0.75 -4.84 -7.00
C LEU A 23 0.34 -3.82 -6.66
N VAL A 24 1.16 -4.15 -5.67
CA VAL A 24 2.30 -3.31 -5.27
C VAL A 24 3.58 -3.90 -5.84
N LYS A 25 4.43 -3.03 -6.37
CA LYS A 25 5.75 -3.35 -6.93
C LYS A 25 6.79 -2.50 -6.23
N LYS A 26 7.88 -3.12 -5.81
CA LYS A 26 9.06 -2.42 -5.30
C LYS A 26 10.16 -2.49 -6.35
N ASP A 27 10.67 -1.33 -6.72
CA ASP A 27 11.81 -1.22 -7.63
C ASP A 27 13.13 -1.45 -6.88
N ARG A 28 14.23 -1.67 -7.61
CA ARG A 28 15.59 -1.83 -7.04
C ARG A 28 16.03 -0.61 -6.23
N ASN A 29 15.51 0.57 -6.57
CA ASN A 29 15.77 1.82 -5.86
C ASN A 29 14.89 2.02 -4.62
N GLY A 30 14.16 0.98 -4.18
CA GLY A 30 13.26 1.05 -3.01
C GLY A 30 11.97 1.84 -3.24
N LYS A 31 11.72 2.30 -4.47
CA LYS A 31 10.49 3.03 -4.81
C LYS A 31 9.32 2.05 -4.96
N LEU A 32 8.19 2.41 -4.35
CA LEU A 32 6.94 1.66 -4.47
C LEU A 32 6.11 2.17 -5.63
N TYR A 33 5.49 1.24 -6.34
CA TYR A 33 4.57 1.47 -7.43
C TYR A 33 3.30 0.66 -7.20
N ILE A 34 2.14 1.28 -7.38
CA ILE A 34 0.84 0.64 -7.29
C ILE A 34 0.16 0.78 -8.65
N GLU A 35 -0.23 -0.34 -9.26
CA GLU A 35 -0.86 -0.35 -10.58
C GLU A 35 -0.08 0.43 -11.66
N GLY A 36 1.26 0.42 -11.57
CA GLY A 36 2.14 1.13 -12.50
C GLY A 36 2.35 2.62 -12.19
N THR A 37 1.67 3.17 -11.19
CA THR A 37 1.86 4.55 -10.72
C THR A 37 2.76 4.58 -9.49
N ARG A 38 3.71 5.52 -9.44
CA ARG A 38 4.61 5.66 -8.29
C ARG A 38 3.84 6.18 -7.07
N VAL A 39 4.10 5.59 -5.89
CA VAL A 39 3.63 6.13 -4.62
C VAL A 39 4.35 7.46 -4.35
N GLU A 40 3.58 8.50 -4.05
CA GLU A 40 4.09 9.83 -3.79
C GLU A 40 4.57 9.96 -2.34
N GLU A 41 3.73 9.54 -1.40
CA GLU A 41 4.02 9.61 0.02
C GLU A 41 3.57 8.34 0.75
N MET A 42 4.32 7.97 1.78
CA MET A 42 4.08 6.78 2.57
C MET A 42 4.06 7.15 4.06
N THR A 43 2.88 7.11 4.68
CA THR A 43 2.68 7.54 6.08
C THR A 43 2.36 6.34 6.97
N PRO A 44 3.12 6.08 8.05
CA PRO A 44 2.80 5.01 8.98
C PRO A 44 1.62 5.42 9.89
N THR A 45 0.72 4.50 10.18
CA THR A 45 -0.43 4.71 11.07
C THR A 45 -0.75 3.41 11.81
N GLY A 46 -0.13 3.25 12.98
CA GLY A 46 -0.23 2.02 13.77
C GLY A 46 0.32 0.82 13.01
N GLU A 47 -0.51 -0.19 12.79
CA GLU A 47 -0.15 -1.41 12.02
C GLU A 47 -0.28 -1.23 10.49
N TYR A 48 -0.80 -0.08 10.04
CA TYR A 48 -1.03 0.21 8.62
C TYR A 48 -0.01 1.20 8.08
N GLN A 49 0.28 1.05 6.79
CA GLN A 49 0.95 2.05 5.99
C GLN A 49 -0.06 2.66 5.03
N ILE A 50 -0.16 4.00 5.05
CA ILE A 50 -0.93 4.77 4.10
C ILE A 50 -0.05 5.08 2.90
N LEU A 51 -0.44 4.59 1.73
CA LEU A 51 0.22 4.88 0.46
C LEU A 51 -0.61 5.93 -0.27
N SER A 52 -0.09 7.16 -0.30
CA SER A 52 -0.69 8.29 -1.02
C SER A 52 -0.21 8.29 -2.46
N MET A 53 -1.17 8.29 -3.38
CA MET A 53 -0.94 8.33 -4.82
C MET A 53 -1.06 9.77 -5.34
N PRO A 54 -0.35 10.12 -6.42
CA PRO A 54 -0.39 11.46 -7.01
C PRO A 54 -1.77 11.89 -7.56
N ASN A 55 -2.70 10.94 -7.73
CA ASN A 55 -4.08 11.21 -8.11
C ASN A 55 -5.01 11.48 -6.90
N GLY A 56 -4.45 11.61 -5.69
CA GLY A 56 -5.20 11.83 -4.45
C GLY A 56 -5.80 10.57 -3.83
N LYS A 57 -5.65 9.39 -4.46
CA LYS A 57 -6.09 8.12 -3.85
C LYS A 57 -5.15 7.74 -2.71
N LYS A 58 -5.72 7.17 -1.65
CA LYS A 58 -4.98 6.65 -0.50
C LYS A 58 -5.29 5.17 -0.34
N TYR A 59 -4.26 4.35 -0.24
CA TYR A 59 -4.40 2.92 0.05
C TYR A 59 -3.86 2.63 1.44
N TYR A 60 -4.61 1.85 2.21
CA TYR A 60 -4.20 1.39 3.53
C TYR A 60 -3.80 -0.07 3.40
N VAL A 61 -2.52 -0.36 3.58
CA VAL A 61 -1.97 -1.72 3.55
C VAL A 61 -1.33 -2.02 4.90
N LEU A 62 -1.19 -3.30 5.28
CA LEU A 62 -0.48 -3.63 6.51
C LEU A 62 1.02 -3.40 6.32
N GLN A 63 1.69 -2.90 7.36
CA GLN A 63 3.14 -2.76 7.33
C GLN A 63 3.84 -4.12 7.14
N SER A 64 3.33 -5.17 7.80
CA SER A 64 3.86 -6.54 7.66
C SER A 64 3.80 -7.06 6.22
N ASP A 65 2.80 -6.67 5.45
CA ASP A 65 2.66 -7.07 4.05
C ASP A 65 3.67 -6.33 3.14
N LEU A 66 3.99 -5.07 3.48
CA LEU A 66 5.00 -4.26 2.82
C LEU A 66 6.44 -4.70 3.12
N ASP A 67 6.72 -5.19 4.32
CA ASP A 67 8.02 -5.75 4.68
C ASP A 67 8.35 -7.04 3.91
N GLN A 68 7.33 -7.76 3.45
CA GLN A 68 7.48 -9.00 2.67
C GLN A 68 7.54 -8.78 1.14
N LEU A 69 7.88 -7.57 0.69
CA LEU A 69 7.91 -7.14 -0.72
C LEU A 69 9.33 -6.95 -1.29
#